data_AF-A0A0A7PDB4-F1
#
_entry.id   AF-A0A0A7PDB4-F1
#
_cell.length_a   1.000
_cell.length_b   1.000
_cell.length_c   1.000
_cell.angle_alpha   90.00
_cell.angle_beta   90.00
_cell.angle_gamma   90.00
#
_symmetry.space_group_name_H-M   'P 1'
#
loop_
_entity.id
_entity.type
_entity.pdbx_description
1 polymer ?
#
loop_
_entity_poly.entity_id
_entity_poly.type
_entity_poly.pdbx_seq_one_letter_code
_entity_poly.pdbx_strand_id
1 'polypeptide(L)'
;MTLSRTGTGAALLLAVALALWFFTGTDEKKNRAPPLVTLPEQDVPKVASPAPVVRKNGGDDYIGRWEGLDGRFMLIEKNAETEREPYAVTMRYDLDQAEQKFPVEMEGTSIFVQRNGSRYEFAPSDGGASSDTRLHERKDCLSTSRGETYCRG
;
A
#
# COMPACT_ATOMS: atom_id res chain seq x y z
N MET A 1 0.29 -16.49 54.54
CA MET A 1 1.32 -16.55 53.48
C MET A 1 1.95 -15.17 53.38
N THR A 2 3.27 -15.15 53.52
CA THR A 2 4.08 -14.05 54.06
C THR A 2 4.50 -13.08 52.94
N LEU A 3 4.24 -11.78 53.09
CA LEU A 3 4.82 -10.72 52.25
C LEU A 3 6.30 -10.54 52.61
N SER A 4 7.19 -10.50 51.60
CA SER A 4 8.55 -10.00 51.77
C SER A 4 8.75 -8.74 50.93
N ARG A 5 8.98 -7.64 51.64
CA ARG A 5 9.43 -6.33 51.16
C ARG A 5 10.62 -5.97 52.04
N THR A 6 11.82 -5.89 51.48
CA THR A 6 13.00 -5.34 52.16
C THR A 6 13.95 -4.72 51.15
N GLY A 7 14.38 -3.49 51.45
CA GLY A 7 15.26 -2.68 50.61
C GLY A 7 15.44 -1.26 51.16
N THR A 8 15.78 -1.16 52.44
CA THR A 8 16.37 0.02 53.14
C THR A 8 17.86 0.06 52.71
N GLY A 9 18.53 1.13 52.31
CA GLY A 9 18.50 2.54 52.70
C GLY A 9 19.92 2.90 53.20
N ALA A 10 20.55 3.95 52.66
CA ALA A 10 21.57 4.77 53.34
C ALA A 10 22.07 5.89 52.41
N ALA A 11 21.88 7.12 52.88
CA ALA A 11 22.36 8.35 52.27
C ALA A 11 23.81 8.63 52.69
N LEU A 12 24.56 9.36 51.85
CA LEU A 12 25.57 10.31 52.33
C LEU A 12 25.80 11.42 51.29
N LEU A 13 25.55 12.64 51.78
CA LEU A 13 25.93 13.95 51.26
C LEU A 13 27.48 14.03 51.17
N LEU A 14 28.20 14.90 50.48
CA LEU A 14 28.03 16.30 50.05
C LEU A 14 29.31 16.64 49.26
N ALA A 15 29.25 17.33 48.11
CA ALA A 15 30.28 18.31 47.69
C ALA A 15 29.85 19.01 46.39
N VAL A 16 29.44 20.27 46.56
CA VAL A 16 29.23 21.24 45.49
C VAL A 16 30.60 21.75 45.02
N ALA A 17 30.84 21.75 43.71
CA ALA A 17 31.88 22.58 43.09
C ALA A 17 31.29 23.26 41.86
N LEU A 18 31.17 24.59 41.94
CA LEU A 18 30.82 25.47 40.85
C LEU A 18 31.89 25.39 39.74
N ALA A 19 31.43 25.33 38.49
CA ALA A 19 32.18 25.87 37.36
C ALA A 19 31.18 26.36 36.30
N LEU A 20 30.72 27.60 36.48
CA LEU A 20 30.12 28.41 35.43
C LEU A 20 31.19 28.68 34.37
N TRP A 21 31.11 27.99 33.24
CA TRP A 21 31.78 28.42 32.00
C TRP A 21 30.71 28.88 31.02
N PHE A 22 30.62 30.19 30.90
CA PHE A 22 29.96 30.87 29.80
C PHE A 22 30.66 30.47 28.50
N PHE A 23 30.05 29.58 27.71
CA PHE A 23 30.38 29.44 26.30
C PHE A 23 29.63 30.53 25.53
N THR A 24 30.22 31.72 25.44
CA THR A 24 29.88 32.70 24.41
C THR A 24 31.10 32.85 23.49
N GLY A 25 31.00 32.31 22.28
CA GLY A 25 32.07 32.41 21.29
C GLY A 25 31.77 31.61 20.03
N THR A 26 31.20 32.30 19.05
CA THR A 26 30.80 31.88 17.71
C THR A 26 31.96 31.41 16.83
N ASP A 27 31.85 30.23 16.22
CA ASP A 27 32.37 29.99 14.86
C ASP A 27 31.39 29.09 14.10
N GLU A 28 30.32 29.71 13.60
CA GLU A 28 29.47 29.12 12.57
C GLU A 28 30.18 29.31 11.23
N LYS A 29 31.16 28.45 10.92
CA LYS A 29 31.63 28.27 9.55
C LYS A 29 31.26 26.91 8.99
N LYS A 30 30.28 27.02 8.09
CA LYS A 30 30.24 26.34 6.79
C LYS A 30 29.70 24.91 6.78
N ASN A 31 28.47 24.78 7.26
CA ASN A 31 27.48 23.93 6.60
C ASN A 31 26.28 24.80 6.22
N ARG A 32 26.49 25.75 5.29
CA ARG A 32 25.35 26.15 4.46
C ARG A 32 24.96 24.89 3.71
N ALA A 33 23.82 24.32 4.10
CA ALA A 33 23.03 23.55 3.15
C ALA A 33 23.02 24.37 1.85
N PRO A 34 23.27 23.75 0.67
CA PRO A 34 23.04 24.45 -0.58
C PRO A 34 21.65 25.10 -0.47
N PRO A 35 21.47 26.35 -0.97
CA PRO A 35 20.14 26.94 -0.99
C PRO A 35 19.22 25.85 -1.53
N LEU A 36 18.13 25.57 -0.81
CA LEU A 36 17.09 24.68 -1.31
C LEU A 36 16.77 25.27 -2.68
N VAL A 37 17.27 24.61 -3.73
CA VAL A 37 16.82 24.93 -5.06
C VAL A 37 15.40 24.47 -4.97
N THR A 38 14.49 25.43 -4.77
CA THR A 38 13.11 25.24 -5.15
C THR A 38 13.19 25.03 -6.65
N LEU A 39 13.46 23.78 -7.02
CA LEU A 39 13.13 23.29 -8.34
C LEU A 39 11.67 23.73 -8.49
N PRO A 40 11.31 24.42 -9.58
CA PRO A 40 9.89 24.62 -9.86
C PRO A 40 9.26 23.24 -9.66
N GLU A 41 8.23 23.17 -8.83
CA GLU A 41 7.36 21.99 -8.73
C GLU A 41 7.14 21.59 -10.17
N GLN A 42 7.85 20.54 -10.62
CA GLN A 42 7.69 20.13 -12.00
C GLN A 42 6.24 19.72 -12.02
N ASP A 43 5.45 20.48 -12.76
CA ASP A 43 4.12 20.12 -13.19
C ASP A 43 4.36 18.86 -14.03
N VAL A 44 4.59 17.74 -13.34
CA VAL A 44 4.55 16.41 -13.93
C VAL A 44 3.11 16.40 -14.38
N PRO A 45 2.85 16.45 -15.69
CA PRO A 45 1.49 16.31 -16.15
C PRO A 45 1.02 15.04 -15.47
N LYS A 46 -0.09 15.10 -14.74
CA LYS A 46 -0.84 13.89 -14.41
C LYS A 46 -1.07 13.26 -15.77
N VAL A 47 -0.18 12.35 -16.17
CA VAL A 47 -0.28 11.65 -17.43
C VAL A 47 -1.61 10.96 -17.25
N ALA A 48 -2.63 11.48 -17.93
CA ALA A 48 -3.91 10.85 -17.92
C ALA A 48 -3.62 9.46 -18.41
N SER A 49 -3.75 8.47 -17.52
CA SER A 49 -3.77 7.07 -17.90
C SER A 49 -4.62 7.00 -19.16
N PRO A 50 -4.10 6.51 -20.31
CA PRO A 50 -4.95 6.20 -21.44
C PRO A 50 -6.20 5.48 -20.95
N ALA A 51 -7.34 5.89 -21.48
CA ALA A 51 -8.63 5.46 -20.98
C ALA A 51 -8.65 3.93 -20.80
N PRO A 52 -9.07 3.42 -19.64
CA PRO A 52 -9.12 1.99 -19.39
C PRO A 52 -9.91 1.30 -20.51
N VAL A 53 -9.54 0.06 -20.82
CA VAL A 53 -10.26 -0.77 -21.79
C VAL A 53 -11.75 -0.72 -21.44
N VAL A 54 -12.58 -0.26 -22.38
CA VAL A 54 -14.03 -0.16 -22.15
C VAL A 54 -14.58 -1.57 -21.98
N ARG A 55 -14.90 -1.92 -20.73
CA ARG A 55 -15.53 -3.19 -20.39
C ARG A 55 -17.03 -3.06 -20.56
N LYS A 56 -17.66 -4.07 -21.17
CA LYS A 56 -19.13 -4.13 -21.20
C LYS A 56 -19.61 -4.51 -19.80
N ASN A 57 -20.82 -4.13 -19.45
CA ASN A 57 -21.44 -4.58 -18.19
C ASN A 57 -21.55 -6.12 -18.22
N GLY A 58 -20.61 -6.81 -17.56
CA GLY A 58 -20.54 -8.26 -17.51
C GLY A 58 -19.23 -8.76 -16.91
N GLY A 59 -19.29 -9.75 -16.02
CA GLY A 59 -18.10 -10.31 -15.37
C GLY A 59 -17.20 -11.13 -16.29
N ASP A 60 -17.71 -11.58 -17.45
CA ASP A 60 -16.97 -12.43 -18.38
C ASP A 60 -15.71 -11.75 -18.96
N ASP A 61 -15.74 -10.42 -19.12
CA ASP A 61 -14.57 -9.64 -19.57
C ASP A 61 -13.39 -9.74 -18.58
N TYR A 62 -13.66 -10.09 -17.32
CA TYR A 62 -12.68 -10.17 -16.25
C TYR A 62 -12.14 -11.58 -16.00
N ILE A 63 -12.70 -12.61 -16.63
CA ILE A 63 -12.26 -14.01 -16.48
C ILE A 63 -10.78 -14.17 -16.87
N GLY A 64 -10.01 -14.85 -16.03
CA GLY A 64 -8.60 -15.15 -16.26
C GLY A 64 -7.70 -14.60 -15.16
N ARG A 65 -6.40 -14.77 -15.38
CA ARG A 65 -5.36 -14.40 -14.42
C ARG A 65 -4.87 -12.98 -14.64
N TRP A 66 -4.65 -12.28 -13.54
CA TRP A 66 -4.16 -10.92 -13.47
C TRP A 66 -2.95 -10.89 -12.52
N GLU A 67 -1.81 -10.44 -13.01
CA GLU A 67 -0.56 -10.42 -12.27
C GLU A 67 -0.41 -9.12 -11.49
N GLY A 68 -0.10 -9.24 -10.21
CA GLY A 68 0.27 -8.13 -9.35
C GLY A 68 1.79 -8.06 -9.14
N LEU A 69 2.21 -7.03 -8.42
CA LEU A 69 3.60 -6.87 -8.00
C LEU A 69 4.06 -8.09 -7.15
N ASP A 70 5.28 -8.54 -7.42
CA ASP A 70 6.05 -9.55 -6.65
C ASP A 70 5.42 -10.96 -6.58
N GLY A 71 4.73 -11.36 -7.65
CA GLY A 71 4.14 -12.71 -7.74
C GLY A 71 2.78 -12.84 -7.06
N ARG A 72 2.22 -11.71 -6.62
CA ARG A 72 0.80 -11.61 -6.28
C ARG A 72 -0.05 -11.79 -7.52
N PHE A 73 -1.27 -12.28 -7.35
CA PHE A 73 -2.19 -12.43 -8.47
C PHE A 73 -3.65 -12.43 -8.05
N MET A 74 -4.50 -12.24 -9.04
CA MET A 74 -5.94 -12.40 -8.98
C MET A 74 -6.37 -13.29 -10.15
N LEU A 75 -7.04 -14.41 -9.88
CA LEU A 75 -7.64 -15.29 -10.88
C LEU A 75 -9.15 -15.20 -10.74
N ILE A 76 -9.82 -14.79 -11.82
CA ILE A 76 -11.27 -14.62 -11.85
C ILE A 76 -11.85 -15.74 -12.71
N GLU A 77 -12.82 -16.47 -12.19
CA GLU A 77 -13.42 -17.63 -12.85
C GLU A 77 -14.94 -17.60 -12.74
N LYS A 78 -15.63 -18.34 -13.62
CA LYS A 78 -17.05 -18.62 -13.42
C LYS A 78 -17.22 -19.49 -12.18
N ASN A 79 -18.21 -19.17 -11.38
CA ASN A 79 -18.60 -19.97 -10.24
C ASN A 79 -19.72 -20.93 -10.67
N ALA A 80 -19.40 -22.22 -10.75
CA ALA A 80 -20.39 -23.24 -11.09
C ALA A 80 -21.28 -23.64 -9.90
N GLU A 81 -20.96 -23.18 -8.67
CA GLU A 81 -21.65 -23.60 -7.45
C GLU A 81 -22.97 -22.83 -7.23
N THR A 82 -23.11 -21.63 -7.81
CA THR A 82 -24.29 -20.78 -7.61
C THR A 82 -24.49 -19.81 -8.77
N GLU A 83 -25.75 -19.66 -9.20
CA GLU A 83 -26.14 -18.64 -10.19
C GLU A 83 -26.21 -17.23 -9.60
N ARG A 84 -26.31 -17.09 -8.27
CA ARG A 84 -26.41 -15.77 -7.61
C ARG A 84 -25.06 -15.08 -7.47
N GLU A 85 -24.00 -15.86 -7.38
CA GLU A 85 -22.61 -15.37 -7.34
C GLU A 85 -21.89 -16.01 -8.52
N PRO A 86 -22.17 -15.59 -9.76
CA PRO A 86 -21.74 -16.29 -10.99
C PRO A 86 -20.23 -16.28 -11.22
N TYR A 87 -19.47 -15.61 -10.37
CA TYR A 87 -18.02 -15.52 -10.42
C TYR A 87 -17.40 -15.78 -9.05
N ALA A 88 -16.15 -16.22 -9.06
CA ALA A 88 -15.32 -16.32 -7.86
C ALA A 88 -13.93 -15.80 -8.18
N VAL A 89 -13.23 -15.32 -7.15
CA VAL A 89 -11.87 -14.81 -7.29
C VAL A 89 -10.93 -15.59 -6.39
N THR A 90 -9.88 -16.18 -6.95
CA THR A 90 -8.75 -16.73 -6.20
C THR A 90 -7.62 -15.72 -6.20
N MET A 91 -7.17 -15.27 -5.02
CA MET A 91 -6.13 -14.25 -4.91
C MET A 91 -4.97 -14.70 -4.03
N ARG A 92 -3.76 -14.30 -4.42
CA ARG A 92 -2.62 -14.13 -3.52
C ARG A 92 -2.28 -12.65 -3.45
N TYR A 93 -2.75 -11.97 -2.41
CA TYR A 93 -2.58 -10.53 -2.23
C TYR A 93 -1.51 -10.18 -1.19
N ASP A 94 -1.11 -11.17 -0.39
CA ASP A 94 -0.03 -11.15 0.60
C ASP A 94 0.88 -12.35 0.31
N LEU A 95 2.19 -12.14 0.28
CA LEU A 95 3.17 -13.18 -0.06
C LEU A 95 3.39 -14.16 1.10
N ASP A 96 3.09 -13.75 2.32
CA ASP A 96 3.19 -14.60 3.50
C ASP A 96 1.94 -15.48 3.67
N GLN A 97 0.93 -15.28 2.83
CA GLN A 97 -0.33 -16.03 2.85
C GLN A 97 -0.45 -16.93 1.62
N ALA A 98 -1.04 -18.10 1.83
CA ALA A 98 -1.51 -18.93 0.73
C ALA A 98 -2.59 -18.18 -0.07
N GLU A 99 -2.74 -18.54 -1.33
CA GLU A 99 -3.87 -18.06 -2.13
C GLU A 99 -5.20 -18.53 -1.54
N GLN A 100 -6.21 -17.68 -1.65
CA GLN A 100 -7.53 -17.88 -1.05
C GLN A 100 -8.61 -17.50 -2.05
N LYS A 101 -9.74 -18.22 -1.99
CA LYS A 101 -10.94 -17.93 -2.78
C LYS A 101 -11.81 -16.92 -2.01
N PHE A 102 -12.28 -15.90 -2.70
CA PHE A 102 -13.11 -14.83 -2.17
C PHE A 102 -14.40 -14.70 -3.00
N PRO A 103 -15.54 -14.37 -2.36
CA PRO A 103 -16.75 -13.98 -3.07
C PRO A 103 -16.52 -12.63 -3.76
N VAL A 104 -17.23 -12.44 -4.86
CA VAL A 104 -17.08 -11.27 -5.71
C VAL A 104 -18.43 -10.73 -6.15
N GLU A 105 -18.55 -9.41 -6.15
CA GLU A 105 -19.72 -8.69 -6.62
C GLU A 105 -19.32 -7.81 -7.80
N MET A 106 -20.17 -7.73 -8.80
CA MET A 106 -19.98 -6.87 -9.97
C MET A 106 -20.92 -5.66 -9.85
N GLU A 107 -20.38 -4.44 -9.85
CA GLU A 107 -21.19 -3.22 -9.95
C GLU A 107 -20.67 -2.33 -11.08
N GLY A 108 -21.48 -2.15 -12.12
CA GLY A 108 -21.05 -1.45 -13.33
C GLY A 108 -19.86 -2.15 -13.96
N THR A 109 -18.73 -1.44 -14.03
CA THR A 109 -17.44 -1.97 -14.51
C THR A 109 -16.49 -2.35 -13.39
N SER A 110 -16.84 -2.15 -12.12
CA SER A 110 -15.96 -2.47 -11.00
C SER A 110 -16.24 -3.86 -10.44
N ILE A 111 -15.19 -4.46 -9.88
CA ILE A 111 -15.24 -5.73 -9.15
C ILE A 111 -15.07 -5.42 -7.66
N PHE A 112 -15.93 -5.97 -6.83
CA PHE A 112 -15.85 -5.83 -5.38
C PHE A 112 -15.50 -7.18 -4.75
N VAL A 113 -14.37 -7.21 -4.03
CA VAL A 113 -13.89 -8.41 -3.32
C VAL A 113 -14.01 -8.19 -1.82
N GLN A 114 -14.65 -9.12 -1.12
CA GLN A 114 -14.74 -9.11 0.34
C GLN A 114 -13.59 -9.93 0.92
N ARG A 115 -12.61 -9.27 1.57
CA ARG A 115 -11.47 -9.94 2.23
C ARG A 115 -11.19 -9.30 3.59
N ASN A 116 -10.91 -10.12 4.60
CA ASN A 116 -10.63 -9.68 5.98
C ASN A 116 -11.68 -8.70 6.55
N GLY A 117 -12.96 -8.92 6.24
CA GLY A 117 -14.07 -8.06 6.68
C GLY A 117 -14.13 -6.68 6.02
N SER A 118 -13.32 -6.44 4.97
CA SER A 118 -13.31 -5.19 4.21
C SER A 118 -13.68 -5.43 2.76
N ARG A 119 -14.43 -4.48 2.19
CA ARG A 119 -14.81 -4.45 0.77
C ARG A 119 -13.76 -3.69 -0.03
N TYR A 120 -13.19 -4.34 -1.04
CA TYR A 120 -12.20 -3.73 -1.93
C TYR A 120 -12.77 -3.61 -3.33
N GLU A 121 -12.83 -2.38 -3.83
CA GLU A 121 -13.16 -2.09 -5.22
C GLU A 121 -11.91 -2.23 -6.08
N PHE A 122 -12.04 -2.95 -7.19
CA PHE A 122 -11.09 -3.05 -8.28
C PHE A 122 -11.75 -2.49 -9.55
N ALA A 123 -11.34 -1.29 -9.93
CA ALA A 123 -11.84 -0.62 -11.12
C ALA A 123 -10.87 -0.85 -12.30
N PRO A 124 -11.38 -0.92 -13.54
CA PRO A 124 -10.54 -0.92 -14.75
C PRO A 124 -9.58 0.26 -14.75
N SER A 125 -8.32 -0.03 -15.03
CA SER A 125 -7.22 0.94 -14.97
C SER A 125 -6.14 0.57 -15.97
N ASP A 126 -5.06 1.34 -15.94
CA ASP A 126 -3.76 0.93 -16.46
C ASP A 126 -2.75 0.83 -15.31
N GLY A 127 -1.54 0.34 -15.60
CA GLY A 127 -0.54 0.15 -14.57
C GLY A 127 0.18 1.42 -14.17
N GLY A 128 -0.16 2.59 -14.73
CA GLY A 128 0.44 3.88 -14.36
C GLY A 128 0.18 4.27 -12.90
N ALA A 129 -0.88 3.73 -12.30
CA ALA A 129 -1.17 3.88 -10.87
C ALA A 129 -0.37 2.93 -9.96
N SER A 130 0.32 1.94 -10.53
CA SER A 130 1.12 0.98 -9.77
C SER A 130 2.41 1.61 -9.24
N SER A 131 2.89 1.18 -8.08
CA SER A 131 4.25 1.48 -7.62
C SER A 131 5.32 0.59 -8.28
N ASP A 132 4.91 -0.43 -9.05
CA ASP A 132 5.80 -1.32 -9.81
C ASP A 132 6.03 -0.78 -11.23
N THR A 133 7.27 -0.44 -11.54
CA THR A 133 7.67 0.04 -12.88
C THR A 133 7.43 -0.99 -13.99
N ARG A 134 7.40 -2.29 -13.67
CA ARG A 134 7.07 -3.35 -14.65
C ARG A 134 5.61 -3.31 -15.08
N LEU A 135 4.73 -2.70 -14.28
CA LEU A 135 3.31 -2.59 -14.57
C LEU A 135 2.98 -1.27 -15.28
N HIS A 136 3.78 -0.21 -15.14
CA HIS A 136 3.49 1.16 -15.62
C HIS A 136 2.98 1.24 -17.07
N GLU A 137 3.57 0.46 -17.98
CA GLU A 137 3.21 0.52 -19.40
C GLU A 137 2.00 -0.35 -19.75
N ARG A 138 1.53 -1.22 -18.84
CA ARG A 138 0.43 -2.15 -19.09
C ARG A 138 -0.91 -1.44 -19.05
N LYS A 139 -1.84 -1.88 -19.92
CA LYS A 139 -3.10 -1.17 -20.20
C LYS A 139 -4.38 -1.92 -19.84
N ASP A 140 -4.29 -3.23 -19.59
CA ASP A 140 -5.42 -4.03 -19.13
C ASP A 140 -5.20 -4.36 -17.65
N CYS A 141 -5.55 -3.42 -16.78
CA CYS A 141 -5.32 -3.52 -15.34
C CYS A 141 -6.61 -3.33 -14.53
N LEU A 142 -6.56 -3.79 -13.28
CA LEU A 142 -7.53 -3.60 -12.23
C LEU A 142 -6.82 -2.97 -11.04
N SER A 143 -7.26 -1.80 -10.60
CA SER A 143 -6.65 -1.08 -9.47
C SER A 143 -7.67 -0.75 -8.40
N THR A 144 -7.23 -0.80 -7.15
CA THR A 144 -7.96 -0.23 -6.02
C THR A 144 -7.63 1.25 -5.87
N SER A 145 -8.50 2.00 -5.19
CA SER A 145 -8.21 3.37 -4.75
C SER A 145 -7.01 3.48 -3.80
N ARG A 146 -6.51 2.35 -3.29
CA ARG A 146 -5.33 2.24 -2.41
C ARG A 146 -4.03 1.92 -3.15
N GLY A 147 -4.05 1.90 -4.49
CA GLY A 147 -2.85 1.70 -5.33
C GLY A 147 -2.47 0.23 -5.58
N GLU A 148 -3.16 -0.73 -4.98
CA GLU A 148 -3.02 -2.14 -5.37
C GLU A 148 -3.51 -2.32 -6.80
N THR A 149 -2.68 -2.93 -7.65
CA THR A 149 -2.94 -3.08 -9.08
C THR A 149 -2.59 -4.48 -9.56
N TYR A 150 -3.44 -5.06 -10.41
CA TYR A 150 -3.23 -6.33 -11.10
C TYR A 150 -3.44 -6.13 -12.60
N CYS A 151 -2.57 -6.65 -13.44
CA CYS A 151 -2.62 -6.45 -14.90
C CYS A 151 -2.58 -7.76 -15.67
N ARG A 152 -3.20 -7.78 -16.85
CA ARG A 152 -3.08 -8.83 -17.87
C ARG A 152 -1.99 -8.52 -18.88
N GLY A 153 -1.59 -9.55 -19.63
CA GLY A 153 -0.57 -9.49 -20.68
C GLY A 153 0.82 -9.63 -20.11
#